data_AF-A0A496SZE4-F1
#
_entry.id   AF-A0A496SZE4-F1
#
_cell.length_a   1.000
_cell.length_b   1.000
_cell.length_c   1.000
_cell.angle_alpha   90.00
_cell.angle_beta   90.00
_cell.angle_gamma   90.00
#
_symmetry.space_group_name_H-M   'P 1'
#
loop_
_entity.id
_entity.type
_entity.pdbx_description
1 polymer ?
#
loop_
_entity_poly.entity_id
_entity_poly.type
_entity_poly.pdbx_seq_one_letter_code
_entity_poly.pdbx_strand_id
1 'polypeptide(L)' 'LNDYDKIFSILKEVNFQGWISIEDGMNGMEEMKESMLFLKRMREKYFGNK' A
#
# COMPACT_ATOMS: atom_id res chain seq x y z
N LEU A 1 -2.46 -12.78 -8.89
CA LEU A 1 -2.68 -11.45 -8.27
C LEU A 1 -1.79 -11.35 -7.03
N ASN A 2 -1.37 -10.15 -6.65
CA ASN A 2 -0.53 -9.94 -5.46
C ASN A 2 -1.32 -10.19 -4.17
N ASP A 3 -0.73 -10.91 -3.21
CA ASP A 3 -1.27 -11.06 -1.86
C ASP A 3 -0.80 -9.88 -0.98
N TYR A 4 -1.55 -8.79 -1.03
CA TYR A 4 -1.19 -7.57 -0.31
C TYR A 4 -1.33 -7.72 1.20
N ASP A 5 -2.20 -8.59 1.69
CA ASP A 5 -2.34 -8.80 3.14
C ASP A 5 -1.10 -9.46 3.73
N LYS A 6 -0.53 -10.45 3.03
CA LYS A 6 0.76 -11.06 3.40
C LYS A 6 1.93 -10.11 3.28
N ILE A 7 1.96 -9.27 2.25
CA ILE A 7 3.03 -8.27 2.09
C ILE A 7 3.01 -7.28 3.26
N PHE A 8 1.84 -6.70 3.57
CA PHE A 8 1.73 -5.70 4.63
C PHE A 8 1.90 -6.29 6.03
N SER A 9 1.60 -7.59 6.25
CA SER A 9 1.94 -8.24 7.51
C SER A 9 3.45 -8.32 7.73
N ILE A 10 4.22 -8.72 6.70
CA ILE A 10 5.69 -8.78 6.75
C ILE A 10 6.28 -7.38 6.99
N LEU A 11 5.79 -6.36 6.28
CA LEU A 11 6.25 -4.97 6.48
C LEU A 11 5.98 -4.48 7.91
N LYS A 12 4.85 -4.85 8.51
CA LYS A 12 4.53 -4.53 9.90
C LYS A 12 5.45 -5.27 10.88
N GLU A 13 5.70 -6.56 10.65
CA GLU A 13 6.56 -7.40 11.50
C GLU A 13 7.98 -6.82 11.63
N VAL A 14 8.53 -6.24 10.55
CA VAL A 14 9.85 -5.60 10.56
C VAL A 14 9.80 -4.11 10.96
N ASN A 15 8.66 -3.62 11.45
CA ASN A 15 8.42 -2.21 11.80
C ASN A 15 8.83 -1.23 10.69
N PHE A 16 8.54 -1.57 9.43
CA PHE A 16 8.90 -0.75 8.28
C PHE A 16 8.38 0.70 8.41
N GLN A 17 9.29 1.68 8.29
CA GLN A 17 8.98 3.12 8.31
C GLN A 17 9.35 3.84 7.00
N GLY A 18 9.70 3.08 5.95
CA GLY A 18 10.12 3.63 4.66
C GLY A 18 8.96 4.03 3.75
N TRP A 19 9.30 4.40 2.53
CA TRP A 19 8.35 4.82 1.49
C TRP A 19 7.89 3.63 0.63
N ILE A 20 6.62 3.68 0.19
CA ILE A 20 6.08 2.78 -0.84
C ILE A 20 5.86 3.64 -2.09
N SER A 21 6.56 3.34 -3.18
CA SER A 21 6.36 3.97 -4.48
C SER A 21 5.27 3.25 -5.28
N ILE A 22 4.51 4.00 -6.06
CA ILE A 22 3.50 3.48 -6.99
C ILE A 22 4.06 3.63 -8.41
N GLU A 23 4.12 2.52 -9.15
CA GLU A 23 4.38 2.51 -10.59
C GLU A 23 3.14 1.94 -11.26
N ASP A 24 2.21 2.82 -11.61
CA ASP A 24 0.89 2.52 -12.18
C ASP A 24 0.46 3.67 -13.10
N GLY A 25 -0.76 3.62 -13.65
CA GLY A 25 -1.32 4.72 -14.44
C GLY A 25 -1.01 4.63 -15.92
N MET A 26 -0.82 3.42 -16.45
CA MET A 26 -0.61 3.20 -17.89
C MET A 26 -1.77 3.72 -18.73
N ASN A 27 -2.99 3.72 -18.19
CA ASN A 27 -4.19 4.23 -18.87
C ASN A 27 -4.65 5.60 -18.33
N GLY A 28 -3.89 6.21 -17.42
CA GLY A 28 -4.11 7.59 -16.96
C GLY A 28 -4.12 7.78 -15.45
N MET A 29 -4.44 9.01 -15.02
CA MET A 29 -4.32 9.44 -13.62
C MET A 29 -5.35 8.83 -12.66
N GLU A 30 -6.47 8.30 -13.17
CA GLU A 30 -7.47 7.68 -12.29
C GLU A 30 -6.96 6.36 -11.70
N GLU A 31 -6.23 5.54 -12.47
CA GLU A 31 -5.60 4.31 -11.97
C GLU A 31 -4.58 4.63 -10.85
N MET A 32 -3.76 5.66 -11.06
CA MET A 32 -2.83 6.15 -10.03
C MET A 32 -3.55 6.55 -8.73
N LYS A 33 -4.72 7.19 -8.85
CA LYS A 33 -5.56 7.58 -7.70
C LYS A 33 -6.17 6.37 -7.01
N GLU A 34 -6.64 5.37 -7.74
CA GLU A 34 -7.13 4.11 -7.17
C GLU A 34 -6.03 3.38 -6.40
N SER A 35 -4.84 3.29 -6.98
CA SER A 35 -3.65 2.72 -6.33
C SER A 35 -3.25 3.49 -5.06
N MET A 36 -3.31 4.83 -5.09
CA MET A 36 -3.06 5.66 -3.90
C MET A 36 -4.10 5.41 -2.80
N LEU A 37 -5.40 5.33 -3.15
CA LEU A 37 -6.47 5.05 -2.20
C LEU A 37 -6.35 3.65 -1.61
N PHE A 38 -5.97 2.67 -2.41
CA PHE A 38 -5.68 1.31 -1.96
C PHE A 38 -4.56 1.30 -0.92
N LEU A 39 -3.40 1.90 -1.22
CA LEU A 39 -2.27 1.95 -0.30
C LEU A 39 -2.60 2.68 1.01
N LYS A 40 -3.42 3.76 0.94
CA LYS A 40 -3.90 4.46 2.14
C LYS A 40 -4.68 3.51 3.07
N ARG A 41 -5.64 2.76 2.53
CA ARG A 41 -6.43 1.78 3.31
C ARG A 41 -5.56 0.68 3.91
N MET A 42 -4.60 0.15 3.15
CA MET A 42 -3.69 -0.87 3.64
C MET A 42 -2.79 -0.33 4.77
N ARG A 43 -2.29 0.90 4.62
CA ARG A 43 -1.51 1.55 5.67
C ARG A 43 -2.33 1.74 6.95
N GLU A 44 -3.57 2.20 6.85
CA GLU A 44 -4.48 2.33 8.00
C GLU A 44 -4.74 0.97 8.67
N LYS A 45 -5.08 -0.07 7.89
CA LYS A 45 -5.33 -1.43 8.40
C LYS A 45 -4.15 -2.01 9.20
N TYR A 46 -2.93 -1.83 8.71
CA TYR A 46 -1.76 -2.47 9.30
C TYR A 46 -1.00 -1.58 10.29
N PHE A 47 -0.99 -0.26 10.10
CA PHE A 47 -0.18 0.70 10.87
C PHE A 47 -1.00 1.78 11.60
N GLY A 48 -2.33 1.83 11.45
CA GLY A 48 -3.18 2.90 11.99
C GLY A 48 -3.41 2.88 13.51
N ASN A 49 -3.18 1.76 14.19
CA ASN A 49 -3.36 1.61 15.64
C ASN A 49 -2.03 1.76 16.40
N LYS A 50 -1.34 2.90 16.26
CA LYS A 50 -0.23 3.25 17.15
C LYS A 50 -0.73 4.07 18.34
#